data_AF-A0A8E2EU71-F1
#
_entry.id   AF-A0A8E2EU71-F1
#
_cell.length_a   1.000
_cell.length_b   1.000
_cell.length_c   1.000
_cell.angle_alpha   90.00
_cell.angle_beta   90.00
_cell.angle_gamma   90.00
#
_symmetry.space_group_name_H-M   'P 1'
#
loop_
_entity.id
_entity.type
_entity.pdbx_description
1 polymer ?
#
loop_
_entity_poly.entity_id
_entity_poly.type
_entity_poly.pdbx_seq_one_letter_code
_entity_poly.pdbx_strand_id
1 'polypeptide(L)'
;MPLMDLRAKLTPKEYKAFNEDIIFYSGADERFLLSYKMLSEFSTFRLLHPDRLSELADINDHGRQIVVLYLSKFFTDDTGFAVLVKGASNIAALTRNAYGTRPYKGKSFCTPCLNQDEHDLFEGERSDVLDYVCKSELGGARHKYFFETAVAAWSRVEVEESSSVERDEGNMDIDRDWGGTRRTKDILATENDQDATGGIVYES
;
A
#
# COMPACT_ATOMS: atom_id res chain seq x y z
N MET A 1 26.51 -5.51 -5.29
CA MET A 1 26.78 -4.23 -5.99
C MET A 1 26.80 -3.12 -4.96
N PRO A 2 27.70 -2.12 -5.04
CA PRO A 2 27.53 -0.91 -4.24
C PRO A 2 26.17 -0.29 -4.58
N LEU A 3 25.44 0.16 -3.54
CA LEU A 3 24.23 0.98 -3.64
C LEU A 3 24.61 2.34 -4.28
N MET A 4 24.99 2.31 -5.55
CA MET A 4 25.09 3.51 -6.36
C MET A 4 23.68 4.07 -6.49
N ASP A 5 23.54 5.34 -6.10
CA ASP A 5 22.34 6.16 -6.12
C ASP A 5 21.29 5.66 -7.14
N LEU A 6 20.34 4.84 -6.65
CA LEU A 6 19.27 4.27 -7.46
C LEU A 6 18.47 5.37 -8.14
N ARG A 7 18.37 6.54 -7.49
CA ARG A 7 17.69 7.73 -8.01
C ARG A 7 18.45 8.35 -9.18
N ALA A 8 19.78 8.29 -9.19
CA ALA A 8 20.58 8.73 -10.34
C ALA A 8 20.46 7.78 -11.54
N LYS A 9 20.15 6.50 -11.32
CA LYS A 9 19.99 5.51 -12.40
C LYS A 9 18.58 5.47 -12.97
N LEU A 10 17.55 5.56 -12.11
CA LEU A 10 16.16 5.45 -12.50
C LEU A 10 15.55 6.83 -12.74
N THR A 11 15.62 7.27 -13.99
CA THR A 11 14.97 8.51 -14.45
C THR A 11 13.63 8.17 -15.11
N PRO A 12 12.49 8.71 -14.64
CA PRO A 12 11.22 8.54 -15.32
C PRO A 12 11.29 9.06 -16.76
N LYS A 13 10.63 8.38 -17.70
CA LYS A 13 10.47 8.90 -19.06
C LYS A 13 9.72 10.24 -19.04
N GLU A 14 9.79 10.98 -20.14
CA GLU A 14 8.85 12.07 -20.35
C GLU A 14 7.47 11.51 -20.76
N TYR A 15 6.39 12.18 -20.36
CA TYR A 15 5.03 11.76 -20.71
C TYR A 15 4.81 11.57 -22.22
N LYS A 16 5.47 12.40 -23.04
CA LYS A 16 5.39 12.28 -24.51
C LYS A 16 5.95 10.95 -25.02
N ALA A 17 7.00 10.44 -24.37
CA ALA A 17 7.67 9.18 -24.70
C ALA A 17 6.98 7.96 -24.05
N PHE A 18 6.18 8.16 -23.01
CA PHE A 18 5.41 7.10 -22.36
C PHE A 18 4.13 6.79 -23.13
N ASN A 19 4.03 5.58 -23.69
CA ASN A 19 2.91 5.12 -24.53
C ASN A 19 2.29 3.81 -24.05
N GLU A 20 2.79 3.24 -22.96
CA GLU A 20 2.25 2.00 -22.39
C GLU A 20 0.93 2.30 -21.67
N ASP A 21 0.03 1.32 -21.61
CA ASP A 21 -1.18 1.46 -20.81
C ASP A 21 -0.84 1.45 -19.31
N ILE A 22 -1.59 2.23 -18.54
CA ILE A 22 -1.45 2.23 -17.08
C ILE A 22 -2.49 1.29 -16.50
N ILE A 23 -2.02 0.32 -15.75
CA ILE A 23 -2.91 -0.61 -15.05
C ILE A 23 -3.40 0.08 -13.79
N PHE A 24 -4.72 0.17 -13.69
CA PHE A 24 -5.42 0.67 -12.53
C PHE A 24 -6.12 -0.52 -11.89
N TYR A 25 -5.53 -1.02 -10.81
CA TYR A 25 -6.15 -2.03 -9.97
C TYR A 25 -6.85 -1.33 -8.80
N SER A 26 -8.11 -1.67 -8.54
CA SER A 26 -8.86 -1.23 -7.35
C SER A 26 -9.50 -2.44 -6.70
N GLY A 27 -9.12 -2.70 -5.46
CA GLY A 27 -9.44 -3.95 -4.81
C GLY A 27 -9.30 -3.93 -3.30
N ALA A 28 -9.55 -5.08 -2.69
CA ALA A 28 -9.23 -5.32 -1.30
C ALA A 28 -7.93 -6.12 -1.21
N ASP A 29 -6.94 -5.62 -0.48
CA ASP A 29 -5.69 -6.34 -0.23
C ASP A 29 -5.89 -7.40 0.86
N GLU A 30 -6.65 -8.44 0.52
CA GLU A 30 -6.95 -9.51 1.46
C GLU A 30 -5.66 -10.25 1.81
N ARG A 31 -5.31 -10.24 3.10
CA ARG A 31 -4.04 -10.81 3.64
C ARG A 31 -2.79 -10.03 3.26
N PHE A 32 -2.93 -8.79 2.78
CA PHE A 32 -1.83 -7.88 2.47
C PHE A 32 -0.88 -8.40 1.37
N LEU A 33 -1.31 -9.34 0.52
CA LEU A 33 -0.45 -9.98 -0.47
C LEU A 33 0.17 -8.97 -1.43
N LEU A 34 -0.63 -8.03 -1.95
CA LEU A 34 -0.15 -7.04 -2.91
C LEU A 34 0.79 -6.04 -2.24
N SER A 35 0.45 -5.58 -1.04
CA SER A 35 1.35 -4.77 -0.21
C SER A 35 2.67 -5.50 0.05
N TYR A 36 2.64 -6.78 0.41
CA TYR A 36 3.85 -7.58 0.67
C TYR A 36 4.70 -7.77 -0.57
N LYS A 37 4.09 -8.05 -1.73
CA LYS A 37 4.81 -8.17 -3.01
C LYS A 37 5.54 -6.86 -3.34
N MET A 38 4.85 -5.73 -3.30
CA MET A 38 5.50 -4.43 -3.54
C MET A 38 6.56 -4.09 -2.49
N LEU A 39 6.37 -4.46 -1.23
CA LEU A 39 7.38 -4.28 -0.17
C LEU A 39 8.60 -5.19 -0.35
N SER A 40 8.44 -6.36 -0.97
CA SER A 40 9.54 -7.29 -1.18
C SER A 40 10.63 -6.72 -2.08
N GLU A 41 10.29 -5.78 -2.98
CA GLU A 41 11.25 -5.04 -3.79
C GLU A 41 12.28 -4.27 -2.93
N PHE A 42 11.92 -3.89 -1.69
CA PHE A 42 12.74 -3.13 -0.75
C PHE A 42 13.70 -3.99 0.05
N SER A 43 13.54 -5.32 0.02
CA SER A 43 14.58 -6.22 0.54
C SER A 43 15.90 -6.03 -0.22
N THR A 44 15.82 -5.52 -1.45
CA THR A 44 16.97 -5.19 -2.29
C THR A 44 17.49 -3.77 -2.06
N PHE A 45 16.63 -2.81 -1.66
CA PHE A 45 16.97 -1.40 -1.43
C PHE A 45 16.14 -0.79 -0.29
N ARG A 46 16.80 -0.19 0.71
CA ARG A 46 16.10 0.58 1.75
C ARG A 46 15.68 1.94 1.18
N LEU A 47 14.47 1.99 0.62
CA LEU A 47 13.82 3.27 0.36
C LEU A 47 13.15 3.75 1.66
N LEU A 48 13.45 4.98 2.05
CA LEU A 48 12.79 5.67 3.14
C LEU A 48 11.52 6.29 2.57
N HIS A 49 10.38 5.65 2.83
CA HIS A 49 9.11 6.35 2.68
C HIS A 49 8.88 7.23 3.92
N PRO A 50 8.70 8.55 3.74
CA PRO A 50 8.39 9.44 4.86
C PRO A 50 7.08 9.03 5.57
N ASP A 51 6.15 8.40 4.84
CA ASP A 51 4.95 7.76 5.38
C ASP A 51 5.28 6.29 5.75
N ARG A 52 5.91 6.09 6.91
CA ARG A 52 6.40 4.77 7.36
C ARG A 52 5.30 3.69 7.36
N LEU A 53 5.74 2.50 6.96
CA LEU A 53 5.08 1.18 7.04
C LEU A 53 4.19 0.89 8.26
N SER A 54 4.43 1.54 9.41
CA SER A 54 3.59 1.42 10.61
C SER A 54 2.12 1.83 10.38
N GLU A 55 1.82 2.66 9.39
CA GLU A 55 0.45 3.02 9.02
C GLU A 55 -0.19 2.03 8.00
N LEU A 56 0.61 1.24 7.28
CA LEU A 56 0.10 0.13 6.46
C LEU A 56 -0.45 -1.02 7.34
N ALA A 57 -0.04 -1.08 8.61
CA ALA A 57 -0.52 -2.03 9.60
C ALA A 57 -1.80 -1.59 10.34
N ASP A 58 -2.46 -0.50 9.93
CA ASP A 58 -3.69 -0.08 10.61
C ASP A 58 -4.81 -1.14 10.41
N ILE A 59 -5.06 -1.90 11.46
CA ILE A 59 -5.86 -3.14 11.54
C ILE A 59 -7.38 -2.86 11.56
N ASN A 60 -7.78 -1.61 11.80
CA ASN A 60 -9.20 -1.24 11.88
C ASN A 60 -9.84 -1.05 10.48
N ASP A 61 -10.20 -2.19 9.90
CA ASP A 61 -11.43 -2.54 9.15
C ASP A 61 -11.90 -1.75 7.91
N HIS A 62 -11.33 -0.59 7.59
CA HIS A 62 -11.58 0.13 6.32
C HIS A 62 -10.31 0.36 5.50
N GLY A 63 -9.16 -0.08 6.01
CA GLY A 63 -7.86 0.05 5.36
C GLY A 63 -7.57 -1.00 4.28
N ARG A 64 -8.41 -2.02 4.09
CA ARG A 64 -8.12 -3.07 3.10
C ARG A 64 -8.31 -2.61 1.66
N GLN A 65 -9.12 -1.57 1.44
CA GLN A 65 -9.30 -1.04 0.10
C GLN A 65 -8.00 -0.34 -0.34
N ILE A 66 -7.49 -0.79 -1.47
CA ILE A 66 -6.30 -0.26 -2.11
C ILE A 66 -6.58 0.07 -3.57
N VAL A 67 -5.80 1.00 -4.09
CA VAL A 67 -5.60 1.20 -5.52
C VAL A 67 -4.13 1.00 -5.82
N VAL A 68 -3.83 0.24 -6.86
CA VAL A 68 -2.47 0.14 -7.41
C VAL A 68 -2.46 0.68 -8.82
N LEU A 69 -1.57 1.63 -9.06
CA LEU A 69 -1.19 2.08 -10.39
C LEU A 69 0.08 1.34 -10.77
N TYR A 70 0.05 0.55 -11.83
CA TYR A 70 1.26 -0.06 -12.39
C TYR A 70 1.54 0.51 -13.77
N LEU A 71 2.76 1.01 -13.94
CA LEU A 71 3.25 1.64 -15.16
C LEU A 71 4.41 0.79 -15.68
N SER A 72 4.14 -0.02 -16.71
CA SER A 72 5.20 -0.80 -17.35
C SER A 72 6.18 0.14 -18.06
N LYS A 73 7.47 -0.19 -18.04
CA LYS A 73 8.53 0.60 -18.68
C LYS A 73 8.49 2.10 -18.37
N PHE A 74 8.19 2.44 -17.13
CA PHE A 74 8.08 3.81 -16.64
C PHE A 74 9.41 4.59 -16.71
N PHE A 75 10.50 3.92 -16.38
CA PHE A 75 11.84 4.51 -16.38
C PHE A 75 12.52 4.41 -17.75
N THR A 76 13.57 5.21 -17.96
CA THR A 76 14.34 5.26 -19.22
C THR A 76 15.02 3.95 -19.58
N ASP A 77 15.26 3.07 -18.60
CA ASP A 77 15.82 1.73 -18.77
C ASP A 77 14.74 0.64 -18.95
N ASP A 78 13.48 1.05 -19.16
CA ASP A 78 12.32 0.18 -19.27
C ASP A 78 11.93 -0.56 -17.97
N THR A 79 12.47 -0.16 -16.82
CA THR A 79 12.01 -0.65 -15.51
C THR A 79 10.56 -0.18 -15.24
N GLY A 80 9.73 -1.06 -14.69
CA GLY A 80 8.35 -0.77 -14.28
C GLY A 80 8.28 0.03 -12.97
N PHE A 81 7.11 0.61 -12.69
CA PHE A 81 6.88 1.34 -11.45
C PHE A 81 5.47 1.14 -10.94
N ALA A 82 5.33 0.90 -9.65
CA ALA A 82 4.06 0.69 -8.99
C ALA A 82 3.82 1.74 -7.89
N VAL A 83 2.59 2.25 -7.81
CA VAL A 83 2.12 3.17 -6.77
C VAL A 83 0.89 2.57 -6.11
N LEU A 84 0.96 2.32 -4.80
CA LEU A 84 -0.13 1.84 -3.97
C LEU A 84 -0.70 2.98 -3.13
N VAL A 85 -2.01 3.15 -3.20
CA VAL A 85 -2.79 4.11 -2.41
C VAL A 85 -3.77 3.33 -1.55
N LYS A 86 -3.67 3.51 -0.23
CA LYS A 86 -4.50 2.79 0.75
C LYS A 86 -5.54 3.71 1.38
N GLY A 87 -6.74 3.17 1.60
CA GLY A 87 -7.80 3.80 2.38
C GLY A 87 -8.75 4.67 1.55
N ALA A 88 -10.04 4.59 1.89
CA ALA A 88 -11.12 5.19 1.11
C ALA A 88 -10.96 6.71 0.89
N SER A 89 -10.46 7.46 1.87
CA SER A 89 -10.26 8.91 1.76
C SER A 89 -9.19 9.26 0.71
N ASN A 90 -8.08 8.53 0.71
CA ASN A 90 -6.98 8.69 -0.25
C ASN A 90 -7.40 8.25 -1.65
N ILE A 91 -8.09 7.11 -1.75
CA ILE A 91 -8.60 6.57 -3.01
C ILE A 91 -9.63 7.53 -3.63
N ALA A 92 -10.55 8.07 -2.82
CA ALA A 92 -11.49 9.09 -3.27
C ALA A 92 -10.77 10.37 -3.75
N ALA A 93 -9.69 10.78 -3.08
CA ALA A 93 -8.89 11.94 -3.49
C ALA A 93 -8.11 11.70 -4.79
N LEU A 94 -7.59 10.48 -5.00
CA LEU A 94 -6.95 10.07 -6.25
C LEU A 94 -7.97 10.05 -7.41
N THR A 95 -9.09 9.34 -7.23
CA THR A 95 -10.08 9.12 -8.28
C THR A 95 -10.85 10.39 -8.65
N ARG A 96 -11.22 11.24 -7.67
CA ARG A 96 -11.90 12.51 -7.94
C ARG A 96 -11.09 13.43 -8.84
N ASN A 97 -9.77 13.39 -8.71
CA ASN A 97 -8.86 14.23 -9.46
C ASN A 97 -8.33 13.56 -10.73
N ALA A 98 -8.83 12.36 -11.11
CA ALA A 98 -8.36 11.63 -12.27
C ALA A 98 -8.49 12.39 -13.60
N TYR A 99 -9.37 13.39 -13.64
CA TYR A 99 -9.54 14.33 -14.77
C TYR A 99 -9.12 15.77 -14.41
N GLY A 100 -8.50 15.94 -13.26
CA GLY A 100 -8.02 17.20 -12.74
C GLY A 100 -6.66 17.60 -13.31
N THR A 101 -6.22 18.81 -12.98
CA THR A 101 -4.99 19.41 -13.53
C THR A 101 -3.74 19.16 -12.68
N ARG A 102 -3.87 18.56 -11.50
CA ARG A 102 -2.76 18.36 -10.56
C ARG A 102 -2.63 16.90 -10.17
N PRO A 103 -1.43 16.31 -10.19
CA PRO A 103 -1.23 14.92 -9.78
C PRO A 103 -1.61 14.70 -8.32
N TYR A 104 -1.99 13.46 -7.99
CA TYR A 104 -2.20 13.08 -6.61
C TYR A 104 -0.90 13.23 -5.81
N LYS A 105 -1.05 13.79 -4.61
CA LYS A 105 0.04 14.16 -3.72
C LYS A 105 -0.20 13.71 -2.27
N GLY A 106 -1.23 12.89 -2.04
CA GLY A 106 -1.51 12.34 -0.72
C GLY A 106 -0.58 11.19 -0.36
N LYS A 107 -0.94 10.44 0.69
CA LYS A 107 -0.16 9.31 1.19
C LYS A 107 -0.21 8.17 0.19
N SER A 108 0.96 7.69 -0.21
CA SER A 108 1.11 6.58 -1.15
C SER A 108 2.41 5.85 -0.90
N PHE A 109 2.37 4.55 -1.11
CA PHE A 109 3.56 3.72 -1.19
C PHE A 109 3.95 3.54 -2.66
N CYS A 110 5.24 3.51 -3.00
CA CYS A 110 5.63 3.30 -4.40
C CYS A 110 7.00 2.66 -4.55
N THR A 111 7.18 1.88 -5.60
CA THR A 111 8.41 1.12 -5.83
C THR A 111 8.72 0.97 -7.31
N PRO A 112 10.00 1.04 -7.71
CA PRO A 112 10.47 0.40 -8.93
C PRO A 112 10.19 -1.10 -8.86
N CYS A 113 9.75 -1.67 -9.97
CA CYS A 113 9.48 -3.09 -10.12
C CYS A 113 10.69 -3.72 -10.83
N LEU A 114 11.67 -4.16 -10.03
CA LEU A 114 12.95 -4.70 -10.52
C LEU A 114 12.95 -6.22 -10.58
N ASN A 115 12.22 -6.86 -9.66
CA ASN A 115 12.19 -8.31 -9.51
C ASN A 115 10.83 -8.91 -9.89
N GLN A 116 9.79 -8.08 -9.96
CA GLN A 116 8.42 -8.47 -10.28
C GLN A 116 7.95 -7.71 -11.51
N ASP A 117 7.27 -8.41 -12.42
CA ASP A 117 6.51 -7.78 -13.48
C ASP A 117 5.03 -7.62 -13.09
N GLU A 118 4.21 -7.18 -14.05
CA GLU A 118 2.76 -7.07 -13.89
C GLU A 118 2.13 -8.39 -13.44
N HIS A 119 2.49 -9.48 -14.11
CA HIS A 119 1.91 -10.78 -13.88
C HIS A 119 2.22 -11.23 -12.44
N ASP A 120 3.49 -11.13 -12.02
CA ASP A 120 3.91 -11.48 -10.67
C ASP A 120 3.18 -10.65 -9.61
N LEU A 121 3.00 -9.36 -9.87
CA LEU A 121 2.37 -8.44 -8.92
C LEU A 121 0.90 -8.80 -8.71
N PHE A 122 0.15 -8.98 -9.79
CA PHE A 122 -1.30 -9.22 -9.73
C PHE A 122 -1.71 -10.70 -9.73
N GLU A 123 -0.77 -11.65 -9.78
CA GLU A 123 -1.08 -13.07 -9.72
C GLU A 123 -1.82 -13.43 -8.43
N GLY A 124 -3.01 -14.04 -8.58
CA GLY A 124 -3.82 -14.53 -7.47
C GLY A 124 -4.89 -13.55 -6.98
N GLU A 125 -4.88 -12.30 -7.43
CA GLU A 125 -5.91 -11.31 -7.11
C GLU A 125 -7.17 -11.60 -7.93
N ARG A 126 -8.21 -12.12 -7.28
CA ARG A 126 -9.40 -12.71 -7.93
C ARG A 126 -10.69 -11.88 -7.78
N SER A 127 -10.66 -10.77 -7.03
CA SER A 127 -11.86 -10.08 -6.55
C SER A 127 -12.04 -8.64 -7.06
N ASP A 128 -11.17 -8.19 -7.97
CA ASP A 128 -10.89 -6.76 -8.08
C ASP A 128 -11.14 -6.17 -9.47
N VAL A 129 -11.28 -4.85 -9.51
CA VAL A 129 -11.43 -4.10 -10.74
C VAL A 129 -10.04 -3.84 -11.31
N LEU A 130 -9.68 -4.59 -12.36
CA LEU A 130 -8.51 -4.33 -13.19
C LEU A 130 -8.94 -3.53 -14.42
N ASP A 131 -8.46 -2.30 -14.52
CA ASP A 131 -8.74 -1.37 -15.62
C ASP A 131 -7.42 -0.99 -16.33
N TYR A 132 -7.48 -0.82 -17.64
CA TYR A 132 -6.33 -0.41 -18.45
C TYR A 132 -6.59 0.99 -18.98
N VAL A 133 -5.83 1.96 -18.46
CA VAL A 133 -6.02 3.37 -18.74
C VAL A 133 -5.16 3.71 -19.95
N CYS A 134 -5.79 3.78 -21.12
CA CYS A 134 -5.10 4.03 -22.37
C CYS A 134 -4.91 5.53 -22.64
N LYS A 135 -3.83 5.88 -23.36
CA LYS A 135 -3.57 7.26 -23.79
C LYS A 135 -4.63 7.81 -24.77
N SER A 136 -5.38 6.94 -25.43
CA SER A 136 -6.49 7.29 -26.33
C SER A 136 -7.79 7.64 -25.60
N GLU A 137 -7.96 7.25 -24.34
CA GLU A 137 -9.16 7.53 -23.54
C GLU A 137 -9.29 9.03 -23.26
N LEU A 138 -10.38 9.66 -23.72
CA LEU A 138 -10.72 11.06 -23.39
C LEU A 138 -9.55 12.04 -23.59
N GLY A 139 -8.81 11.89 -24.70
CA GLY A 139 -7.64 12.73 -25.00
C GLY A 139 -6.43 12.46 -24.10
N GLY A 140 -6.41 11.32 -23.41
CA GLY A 140 -5.35 10.89 -22.51
C GLY A 140 -5.32 11.63 -21.18
N ALA A 141 -6.41 12.30 -20.78
CA ALA A 141 -6.44 13.10 -19.55
C ALA A 141 -6.17 12.24 -18.29
N ARG A 142 -6.87 11.11 -18.16
CA ARG A 142 -6.72 10.17 -17.05
C ARG A 142 -5.35 9.49 -17.06
N HIS A 143 -4.91 9.06 -18.24
CA HIS A 143 -3.58 8.48 -18.45
C HIS A 143 -2.47 9.45 -18.03
N LYS A 144 -2.54 10.72 -18.49
CA LYS A 144 -1.60 11.78 -18.09
C LYS A 144 -1.61 12.02 -16.60
N TYR A 145 -2.79 12.09 -15.99
CA TYR A 145 -2.94 12.30 -14.56
C TYR A 145 -2.25 11.21 -13.73
N PHE A 146 -2.45 9.93 -14.08
CA PHE A 146 -1.79 8.83 -13.37
C PHE A 146 -0.29 8.78 -13.61
N PHE A 147 0.16 9.08 -14.83
CA PHE A 147 1.59 9.23 -15.12
C PHE A 147 2.24 10.32 -14.26
N GLU A 148 1.65 11.52 -14.20
CA GLU A 148 2.17 12.62 -13.39
C GLU A 148 2.10 12.31 -11.88
N THR A 149 1.12 11.51 -11.45
CA THR A 149 1.02 10.99 -10.08
C THR A 149 2.19 10.06 -9.76
N ALA A 150 2.55 9.15 -10.66
CA ALA A 150 3.72 8.29 -10.51
C ALA A 150 5.03 9.08 -10.43
N VAL A 151 5.20 10.09 -11.29
CA VAL A 151 6.36 11.00 -11.23
C VAL A 151 6.41 11.75 -9.89
N ALA A 152 5.27 12.26 -9.42
CA ALA A 152 5.19 12.95 -8.14
C ALA A 152 5.53 12.02 -6.96
N ALA A 153 5.07 10.76 -6.99
CA ALA A 153 5.40 9.75 -6.00
C ALA A 153 6.91 9.45 -5.99
N TRP A 154 7.51 9.19 -7.16
CA TRP A 154 8.95 8.93 -7.29
C TRP A 154 9.80 10.09 -6.77
N SER A 155 9.40 11.34 -7.03
CA SER A 155 10.15 12.53 -6.60
C SER A 155 10.31 12.65 -5.08
N ARG A 156 9.44 11.98 -4.31
CA ARG A 156 9.40 11.98 -2.85
C ARG A 156 10.08 10.76 -2.21
N VAL A 157 10.51 9.80 -3.03
CA VAL A 157 11.24 8.64 -2.53
C VAL A 157 12.63 9.09 -2.09
N GLU A 158 12.93 8.88 -0.82
CA GLU A 158 14.28 9.04 -0.28
C GLU A 158 14.97 7.68 -0.33
N VAL A 159 16.16 7.62 -0.91
CA VAL A 159 16.97 6.39 -0.94
C VAL A 159 17.95 6.49 0.23
N GLU A 160 17.96 5.51 1.13
CA GLU A 160 18.97 5.46 2.19
C GLU A 160 20.32 5.15 1.52
N GLU A 161 21.16 6.17 1.33
CA GLU A 161 22.57 5.96 1.01
C GLU A 161 23.15 5.16 2.18
N SER A 162 23.59 3.94 1.90
CA SER A 162 24.18 3.06 2.90
C SER A 162 25.49 3.65 3.42
N SER A 163 25.43 4.55 4.39
CA SER A 163 26.53 4.78 5.31
C SER A 163 26.43 3.69 6.36
N SER A 164 27.17 2.60 6.13
CA SER A 164 27.62 1.64 7.15
C SER A 164 26.63 1.38 8.29
N VAL A 165 25.58 0.58 8.02
CA VAL A 165 24.87 -0.08 9.12
C VAL A 165 25.81 -1.16 9.65
N GLU A 166 26.50 -0.86 10.74
CA GLU A 166 27.01 -1.89 11.64
C GLU A 166 25.84 -2.84 11.90
N ARG A 167 25.99 -4.11 11.50
CA ARG A 167 25.00 -5.13 11.80
C ARG A 167 24.98 -5.29 13.31
N ASP A 168 24.05 -4.61 13.94
CA ASP A 168 23.67 -4.94 15.30
C ASP A 168 22.97 -6.30 15.20
N GLU A 169 23.71 -7.38 15.46
CA GLU A 169 23.21 -8.75 15.62
C GLU A 169 22.41 -8.89 16.92
N GLY A 170 21.55 -7.89 17.20
CA GLY A 170 20.61 -7.88 18.30
C GLY A 170 19.40 -8.74 17.95
N ASN A 171 19.59 -10.05 18.04
CA ASN A 171 18.60 -11.06 18.43
C ASN A 171 17.12 -10.68 18.20
N MET A 172 16.63 -10.78 16.96
CA MET A 172 15.19 -10.87 16.70
C MET A 172 14.75 -12.30 16.96
N ASP A 173 14.44 -12.60 18.22
CA ASP A 173 13.57 -13.72 18.56
C ASP A 173 12.20 -13.47 17.94
N ILE A 174 11.99 -13.99 16.72
CA ILE A 174 10.68 -14.12 16.10
C ILE A 174 10.00 -15.25 16.87
N ASP A 175 9.39 -14.91 18.01
CA ASP A 175 8.53 -15.80 18.75
C ASP A 175 7.34 -16.19 17.85
N ARG A 176 7.42 -17.44 17.38
CA ARG A 176 6.36 -18.19 16.74
C ARG A 176 5.28 -18.49 17.79
N ASP A 177 4.38 -17.55 18.05
CA ASP A 177 3.16 -17.88 18.79
C ASP A 177 1.95 -17.05 18.32
N TRP A 178 1.40 -17.44 17.16
CA TRP A 178 0.09 -16.97 16.68
C TRP A 178 -0.97 -18.08 16.79
N GLY A 179 -0.97 -18.78 17.92
CA GLY A 179 -1.90 -19.88 18.21
C GLY A 179 -2.35 -19.93 19.66
N GLY A 180 -2.89 -18.83 20.20
CA GLY A 180 -3.28 -18.77 21.62
C GLY A 180 -4.53 -17.94 21.88
N THR A 181 -5.68 -18.61 21.95
CA THR A 181 -6.97 -18.08 22.39
C THR A 181 -6.85 -17.49 23.80
N ARG A 182 -6.71 -16.16 23.94
CA ARG A 182 -6.84 -15.50 25.25
C ARG A 182 -8.30 -15.16 25.50
N ARG A 183 -8.95 -16.07 26.24
CA ARG A 183 -10.16 -15.81 27.02
C ARG A 183 -9.98 -14.51 27.80
N THR A 184 -10.79 -13.52 27.51
CA THR A 184 -11.11 -12.43 28.42
C THR A 184 -11.88 -13.01 29.60
N LYS A 185 -11.16 -13.27 30.69
CA LYS A 185 -11.71 -13.23 32.05
C LYS A 185 -11.14 -11.99 32.72
N ASP A 186 -11.95 -11.44 33.62
CA ASP A 186 -11.66 -10.32 34.53
C ASP A 186 -12.15 -8.96 34.05
N ILE A 187 -13.47 -8.77 34.03
CA ILE A 187 -14.10 -7.58 34.65
C ILE A 187 -15.42 -8.05 35.29
N LEU A 188 -15.69 -7.54 36.50
CA LEU A 188 -16.90 -7.63 37.33
C LEU A 188 -16.82 -8.61 38.52
N ALA A 189 -16.06 -8.18 39.52
CA ALA A 189 -16.42 -8.38 40.91
C ALA A 189 -16.27 -7.03 41.64
N THR A 190 -17.38 -6.32 41.81
CA THR A 190 -17.59 -5.48 42.99
C THR A 190 -19.06 -5.57 43.38
N GLU A 191 -19.21 -6.02 44.61
CA GLU A 191 -20.37 -6.22 45.45
C GLU A 191 -21.40 -5.08 45.40
N ASN A 192 -22.68 -5.44 45.51
CA ASN A 192 -23.63 -4.73 46.37
C ASN A 192 -24.74 -5.71 46.76
N ASP A 193 -24.59 -6.28 47.96
CA ASP A 193 -25.70 -6.79 48.76
C ASP A 193 -26.54 -5.59 49.25
N GLN A 194 -27.86 -5.65 49.05
CA GLN A 194 -28.86 -5.56 50.13
C GLN A 194 -30.29 -5.60 49.59
N ASP A 195 -30.97 -6.69 49.93
CA ASP A 195 -32.37 -6.82 50.38
C ASP A 195 -33.45 -5.85 49.87
N ALA A 196 -34.49 -6.41 49.25
CA ALA A 196 -35.86 -6.38 49.78
C ALA A 196 -36.86 -7.13 48.87
N THR A 197 -37.32 -8.29 49.37
CA THR A 197 -38.71 -8.78 49.40
C THR A 197 -39.74 -8.26 48.39
N GLY A 198 -40.41 -9.19 47.70
CA GLY A 198 -41.75 -8.94 47.13
C GLY A 198 -42.17 -9.99 46.10
N GLY A 199 -42.79 -11.08 46.56
CA GLY A 199 -43.25 -12.17 45.70
C GLY A 199 -44.40 -11.80 44.77
N ILE A 200 -44.52 -12.54 43.67
CA ILE A 200 -45.73 -12.59 42.85
C ILE A 200 -46.05 -14.06 42.57
N VAL A 201 -47.29 -14.41 42.91
CA VAL A 201 -47.95 -15.70 42.79
C VAL A 201 -48.40 -15.89 41.34
N TYR A 202 -48.18 -17.09 40.78
CA TYR A 202 -48.85 -17.54 39.57
C TYR A 202 -50.14 -18.28 39.96
N GLU A 203 -51.27 -17.85 39.43
CA GLU A 203 -52.44 -18.70 39.29
C GLU A 203 -52.83 -18.83 37.82
N SER A 204 -53.49 -19.97 37.57
CA SER A 204 -53.61 -20.71 36.32
C SER A 204 -54.76 -20.24 35.44
#